data_AF-L8GE40-F1
#
_entry.id   AF-L8GE40-F1
#
_cell.length_a   1.000
_cell.length_b   1.000
_cell.length_c   1.000
_cell.angle_alpha   90.00
_cell.angle_beta   90.00
_cell.angle_gamma   90.00
#
_symmetry.space_group_name_H-M   'P 1'
#
loop_
_entity.id
_entity.type
_entity.pdbx_description
1 polymer ?
#
loop_
_entity_poly.entity_id
_entity_poly.type
_entity_poly.pdbx_seq_one_letter_code
_entity_poly.pdbx_strand_id
1 'polypeptide(L)'
;MYAQGVAWDPRGRYLSTQSSDRTVRIYKAARSQPAVKKDTAQEESGVSVPATAPSPAKVVYSKLVTANVISSAPGLEAKAASGPVQTHKQKLFLDETTPSFFRRLAWSLDGSLLVTPMGQFYATSGPSSASSSSSAPMPDDKENVAPEHLPSNCLYVFTRGVLNRPALCLPCGPKPAVAVRFSPQLYKLRPTETTPTFKLDYRMVFAVATFDSVLVYDTQHGYPLCHITGLHYASQTDLSWASDGQMLAVTSTDGYCTFISFAADELGEPIPSCDRAQLLNPPAVLP
;
A
#
# COMPACT_ATOMS: atom_id res chain seq x y z
N MET A 1 17.17 14.34 -1.27
CA MET A 1 16.37 13.19 -0.80
C MET A 1 15.56 13.60 0.42
N TYR A 2 14.24 13.65 0.29
CA TYR A 2 13.32 14.04 1.36
C TYR A 2 12.15 13.05 1.41
N ALA A 3 11.56 12.88 2.59
CA ALA A 3 10.38 12.04 2.76
C ALA A 3 9.16 12.73 2.12
N GLN A 4 8.45 12.01 1.25
CA GLN A 4 7.29 12.50 0.51
C GLN A 4 5.97 11.91 1.03
N GLY A 5 6.06 10.98 1.98
CA GLY A 5 4.89 10.46 2.68
C GLY A 5 5.25 9.73 3.96
N VAL A 6 4.26 9.69 4.85
CA VAL A 6 4.32 9.01 6.14
C VAL A 6 2.95 8.41 6.44
N ALA A 7 2.93 7.23 7.06
CA ALA A 7 1.71 6.58 7.51
C ALA A 7 1.95 5.78 8.79
N TRP A 8 1.05 5.98 9.76
CA TRP A 8 1.00 5.21 10.99
C TRP A 8 0.25 3.90 10.78
N ASP A 9 0.77 2.83 11.37
CA ASP A 9 0.04 1.58 11.54
C ASP A 9 -1.10 1.79 12.55
N PRO A 10 -2.36 1.45 12.23
CA PRO A 10 -3.49 1.55 13.15
C PRO A 10 -3.28 0.78 14.47
N ARG A 11 -2.44 -0.26 14.45
CA ARG A 11 -2.08 -1.04 15.66
C ARG A 11 -0.94 -0.43 16.48
N GLY A 12 -0.42 0.73 16.06
CA GLY A 12 0.59 1.52 16.77
C GLY A 12 1.99 0.89 16.84
N ARG A 13 2.26 -0.22 16.12
CA ARG A 13 3.55 -0.92 16.19
C ARG A 13 4.53 -0.48 15.13
N TYR A 14 4.05 0.08 14.02
CA TYR A 14 4.90 0.49 12.91
C TYR A 14 4.64 1.94 12.48
N LEU A 15 5.68 2.57 11.95
CA LEU A 15 5.61 3.83 11.23
C LEU A 15 6.27 3.60 9.87
N SER A 16 5.58 3.95 8.80
CA SER A 16 6.09 3.79 7.44
C SER A 16 6.33 5.15 6.81
N THR A 17 7.43 5.31 6.09
CA THR A 17 7.76 6.53 5.34
C THR A 17 8.19 6.18 3.92
N GLN A 18 7.78 6.96 2.93
CA GLN A 18 8.24 6.81 1.55
C GLN A 18 8.98 8.08 1.12
N SER A 19 10.08 7.90 0.40
CA SER A 19 11.00 8.97 0.01
C SER A 19 11.25 8.97 -1.50
N SER A 20 11.73 10.11 -2.02
CA SER A 20 12.11 10.26 -3.44
C SER A 20 13.27 9.37 -3.87
N ASP A 21 14.01 8.81 -2.90
CA ASP A 21 15.14 7.89 -3.08
C ASP A 21 14.73 6.45 -3.48
N ARG A 22 13.48 6.26 -3.92
CA ARG A 22 12.89 4.96 -4.26
C ARG A 22 12.81 4.00 -3.07
N THR A 23 12.72 4.52 -1.85
CA THR A 23 12.69 3.68 -0.64
C THR A 23 11.41 3.85 0.16
N VAL A 24 10.94 2.74 0.72
CA VAL A 24 9.95 2.74 1.80
C VAL A 24 10.64 2.23 3.06
N ARG A 25 10.65 3.03 4.11
CA ARG A 25 11.26 2.69 5.40
C ARG A 25 10.18 2.40 6.40
N ILE A 26 10.35 1.31 7.15
CA ILE A 26 9.42 0.90 8.18
C ILE A 26 10.17 0.86 9.50
N TYR A 27 9.68 1.65 10.44
CA TYR A 27 10.18 1.78 11.79
C TYR A 27 9.27 1.00 12.73
N LYS A 28 9.82 0.27 13.68
CA LYS A 28 9.08 -0.48 14.71
C LYS A 28 9.12 0.31 16.02
N ALA A 29 7.97 0.44 16.67
CA ALA A 29 7.89 0.96 18.02
C ALA A 29 8.59 0.00 19.00
N ALA A 30 9.62 0.47 19.69
CA ALA A 30 10.13 -0.14 20.90
C ALA A 30 9.46 0.55 22.09
N ARG A 31 8.72 -0.21 22.90
CA ARG A 31 8.29 0.27 24.22
C ARG A 31 9.53 0.30 25.10
N SER A 32 9.93 1.50 25.53
CA SER A 32 10.84 1.61 26.68
C SER A 32 10.07 1.09 27.89
N GLN A 33 10.57 0.04 28.55
CA GLN A 33 10.07 -0.30 29.88
C GLN A 33 10.35 0.91 30.79
N PRO A 34 9.41 1.32 31.66
CA PRO A 34 9.76 2.23 32.74
C PRO A 34 10.83 1.53 33.57
N ALA A 35 11.99 2.16 33.73
CA ALA A 35 13.02 1.66 34.63
C ALA A 35 12.39 1.54 36.02
N VAL A 36 12.20 0.33 36.52
CA VAL A 36 11.91 0.11 37.94
C VAL A 36 13.14 0.59 38.68
N LYS A 37 13.08 1.79 39.27
CA LYS A 37 14.07 2.22 40.25
C LYS A 37 13.96 1.23 41.41
N LYS A 38 15.02 0.46 41.67
CA LYS A 38 15.17 -0.23 42.95
C LYS A 38 15.47 0.85 43.97
N ASP A 39 14.44 1.34 44.65
CA ASP A 39 14.63 2.16 45.84
C ASP A 39 15.18 1.25 46.94
N THR A 40 16.46 1.43 47.26
CA THR A 40 17.05 0.91 48.49
C THR A 40 16.41 1.65 49.64
N ALA A 41 15.64 0.94 50.47
CA ALA A 41 14.93 1.50 51.61
C ALA A 41 15.90 2.23 52.57
N GLN A 42 15.69 3.53 52.74
CA GLN A 42 15.92 4.21 54.01
C GLN A 42 14.55 4.60 54.56
N GLU A 43 14.29 4.11 55.75
CA GLU A 43 13.09 4.29 56.54
C GLU A 43 13.09 5.70 57.13
N GLU A 44 12.18 6.56 56.68
CA GLU A 44 11.70 7.69 57.50
C GLU A 44 10.20 7.93 57.26
N SER A 45 9.53 8.23 58.36
CA SER A 45 8.09 8.30 58.54
C SER A 45 7.52 9.62 58.02
N GLY A 46 6.47 9.53 57.20
CA GLY A 46 5.71 10.70 56.75
C GLY A 46 4.56 10.31 55.83
N VAL A 47 3.33 10.56 56.28
CA VAL A 47 2.09 10.33 55.52
C VAL A 47 2.07 11.22 54.28
N SER A 48 1.92 10.64 53.08
CA SER A 48 1.57 11.40 51.87
C SER A 48 0.67 10.60 50.92
N VAL A 49 -0.28 11.31 50.32
CA VAL A 49 -1.43 10.85 49.53
C VAL A 49 -1.00 10.34 48.14
N PRO A 50 -1.61 9.29 47.54
CA PRO A 50 -1.27 8.85 46.20
C PRO A 50 -2.12 9.57 45.14
N ALA A 51 -1.52 10.43 44.32
CA ALA A 51 -2.13 10.90 43.08
C ALA A 51 -1.06 11.34 42.07
N THR A 52 -0.42 10.37 41.41
CA THR A 52 0.38 10.66 40.21
C THR A 52 0.00 9.69 39.12
N ALA A 53 -0.73 10.19 38.12
CA ALA A 53 -1.02 9.46 36.89
C ALA A 53 0.30 9.01 36.23
N PRO A 54 0.38 7.77 35.69
CA PRO A 54 1.59 7.32 35.01
C PRO A 54 1.86 8.19 33.79
N SER A 55 3.01 8.85 33.75
CA SER A 55 3.51 9.59 32.58
C SER A 55 3.53 8.68 31.34
N PRO A 56 3.14 9.17 30.16
CA PRO A 56 3.12 8.34 28.95
C PRO A 56 4.53 7.80 28.66
N ALA A 57 4.64 6.47 28.57
CA ALA A 57 5.90 5.80 28.27
C ALA A 57 6.51 6.35 26.98
N LYS A 58 7.80 6.71 27.01
CA LYS A 58 8.55 7.19 25.85
C LYS A 58 8.64 6.06 24.82
N VAL A 59 7.92 6.19 23.70
CA VAL A 59 8.01 5.24 22.59
C VAL A 59 9.20 5.63 21.72
N VAL A 60 10.17 4.72 21.58
CA VAL A 60 11.35 4.92 20.72
C VAL A 60 11.17 4.07 19.48
N TYR A 61 11.25 4.68 18.29
CA TYR A 61 11.13 3.95 17.03
C TYR A 61 12.50 3.58 16.50
N SER A 62 12.76 2.29 16.30
CA SER A 62 13.97 1.82 15.63
C SER A 62 13.65 1.39 14.20
N LYS A 63 14.58 1.65 13.28
CA LYS A 63 14.44 1.25 11.88
C LYS A 63 14.44 -0.29 11.80
N LEU A 64 13.34 -0.88 11.35
CA LEU A 64 13.22 -2.33 11.24
C LEU A 64 13.57 -2.81 9.82
N VAL A 65 13.00 -2.15 8.82
CA VAL A 65 13.13 -2.55 7.42
C VAL A 65 13.35 -1.31 6.55
N THR A 66 14.30 -1.42 5.63
CA THR A 66 14.35 -0.53 4.46
C THR A 66 13.88 -1.37 3.29
N ALA A 67 12.65 -1.17 2.84
CA ALA A 67 12.21 -1.73 1.58
C ALA A 67 12.81 -0.88 0.45
N ASN A 68 14.08 -1.15 0.13
CA ASN A 68 14.73 -0.77 -1.14
C ASN A 68 14.58 -1.89 -2.17
N VAL A 69 13.61 -2.78 -1.96
CA VAL A 69 13.72 -4.18 -2.34
C VAL A 69 14.00 -4.29 -3.82
N ILE A 70 15.25 -4.63 -4.12
CA ILE A 70 15.65 -5.20 -5.38
C ILE A 70 14.88 -6.52 -5.44
N SER A 71 13.74 -6.53 -6.11
CA SER A 71 12.95 -7.74 -6.24
C SER A 71 13.75 -8.70 -7.12
N SER A 72 14.29 -9.77 -6.51
CA SER A 72 14.38 -11.04 -7.23
C SER A 72 12.96 -11.60 -7.21
N ALA A 73 12.16 -11.28 -8.22
CA ALA A 73 10.84 -11.86 -8.35
C ALA A 73 10.98 -13.39 -8.42
N PRO A 74 10.30 -14.18 -7.57
CA PRO A 74 9.97 -15.53 -7.97
C PRO A 74 8.90 -15.36 -9.05
N GLY A 75 9.23 -15.75 -10.28
CA GLY A 75 8.21 -15.90 -11.32
C GLY A 75 7.08 -16.78 -10.81
N LEU A 76 5.85 -16.47 -11.20
CA LEU A 76 4.74 -17.42 -11.11
C LEU A 76 5.26 -18.78 -11.61
N GLU A 77 5.04 -19.82 -10.81
CA GLU A 77 5.64 -21.15 -10.96
C GLU A 77 5.64 -21.65 -12.42
N ALA A 78 6.82 -21.65 -13.04
CA ALA A 78 7.13 -22.49 -14.19
C ALA A 78 8.07 -23.60 -13.70
N LYS A 79 7.63 -24.85 -13.90
CA LYS A 79 8.35 -26.08 -13.55
C LYS A 79 9.83 -26.02 -13.94
N ALA A 80 10.64 -26.56 -13.01
CA ALA A 80 12.05 -26.94 -13.10
C ALA A 80 12.73 -26.81 -14.48
N ALA A 81 13.58 -25.77 -14.60
CA ALA A 81 14.73 -25.79 -15.50
C ALA A 81 15.97 -25.42 -14.68
N SER A 82 16.90 -26.37 -14.54
CA SER A 82 18.17 -26.19 -13.86
C SER A 82 19.10 -25.31 -14.72
N GLY A 83 19.06 -24.01 -14.49
CA GLY A 83 20.03 -23.04 -14.99
C GLY A 83 20.32 -21.98 -13.91
N PRO A 84 21.47 -21.28 -13.95
CA PRO A 84 21.77 -20.24 -12.98
C PRO A 84 20.72 -19.12 -13.09
N VAL A 85 19.95 -18.93 -12.01
CA VAL A 85 18.94 -17.87 -11.90
C VAL A 85 19.66 -16.53 -11.96
N GLN A 86 19.64 -15.86 -13.12
CA GLN A 86 20.10 -14.48 -13.22
C GLN A 86 19.16 -13.58 -12.42
N THR A 87 19.64 -13.08 -11.29
CA THR A 87 18.91 -12.16 -10.42
C THR A 87 18.98 -10.75 -11.00
N HIS A 88 18.01 -10.40 -11.85
CA HIS A 88 17.89 -9.02 -12.33
C HIS A 88 17.46 -8.10 -11.20
N LYS A 89 18.30 -7.11 -10.90
CA LYS A 89 18.01 -6.12 -9.86
C LYS A 89 16.97 -5.11 -10.35
N GLN A 90 15.69 -5.30 -10.02
CA GLN A 90 14.64 -4.35 -10.41
C GLN A 90 14.41 -3.26 -9.36
N LYS A 91 14.31 -2.01 -9.80
CA LYS A 91 13.94 -0.86 -8.95
C LYS A 91 12.41 -0.83 -8.84
N LEU A 92 11.87 -0.99 -7.63
CA LEU A 92 10.42 -1.02 -7.42
C LEU A 92 9.75 0.34 -7.55
N PHE A 93 10.40 1.42 -7.13
CA PHE A 93 9.75 2.74 -7.11
C PHE A 93 10.34 3.70 -8.14
N LEU A 94 9.48 4.59 -8.64
CA LEU A 94 9.88 5.75 -9.42
C LEU A 94 10.77 6.67 -8.59
N ASP A 95 11.72 7.36 -9.22
CA ASP A 95 12.59 8.33 -8.53
C ASP A 95 12.02 9.75 -8.54
N GLU A 96 12.87 10.68 -8.12
CA GLU A 96 12.66 12.13 -8.10
C GLU A 96 12.48 12.75 -9.49
N THR A 97 12.79 12.06 -10.59
CA THR A 97 12.54 12.59 -11.94
C THR A 97 11.04 12.66 -12.27
N THR A 98 10.24 11.88 -11.54
CA THR A 98 8.77 11.95 -11.65
C THR A 98 8.27 13.23 -10.97
N PRO A 99 7.45 14.06 -11.63
CA PRO A 99 6.98 15.34 -11.12
C PRO A 99 5.88 15.18 -10.05
N SER A 100 6.14 14.37 -9.02
CA SER A 100 5.29 14.25 -7.84
C SER A 100 6.03 14.71 -6.60
N PHE A 101 5.38 15.61 -5.86
CA PHE A 101 5.81 15.98 -4.52
C PHE A 101 5.27 15.05 -3.44
N PHE A 102 4.22 14.27 -3.75
CA PHE A 102 3.46 13.51 -2.77
C PHE A 102 3.56 12.01 -3.05
N ARG A 103 3.80 11.23 -1.98
CA ARG A 103 3.78 9.76 -2.03
C ARG A 103 3.01 9.22 -0.83
N ARG A 104 1.70 9.36 -0.88
CA ARG A 104 0.83 9.08 0.28
C ARG A 104 0.50 7.60 0.35
N LEU A 105 1.41 6.84 0.95
CA LEU A 105 1.17 5.47 1.39
C LEU A 105 0.06 5.41 2.46
N ALA A 106 -0.56 4.24 2.59
CA ALA A 106 -1.58 3.99 3.61
C ALA A 106 -1.53 2.55 4.12
N TRP A 107 -1.74 2.39 5.42
CA TRP A 107 -2.04 1.11 6.03
C TRP A 107 -3.53 0.80 5.87
N SER A 108 -3.86 -0.48 5.74
CA SER A 108 -5.24 -0.96 5.83
C SER A 108 -5.81 -0.69 7.22
N LEU A 109 -7.13 -0.67 7.35
CA LEU A 109 -7.82 -0.32 8.59
C LEU A 109 -7.46 -1.24 9.77
N ASP A 110 -7.18 -2.52 9.47
CA ASP A 110 -6.79 -3.56 10.43
C ASP A 110 -5.25 -3.64 10.63
N GLY A 111 -4.49 -2.84 9.88
CA GLY A 111 -3.03 -2.84 9.86
C GLY A 111 -2.39 -4.12 9.32
N SER A 112 -3.12 -4.98 8.59
CA SER A 112 -2.56 -6.19 7.99
C SER A 112 -1.84 -5.93 6.67
N LEU A 113 -2.21 -4.87 5.95
CA LEU A 113 -1.65 -4.50 4.66
C LEU A 113 -1.08 -3.08 4.72
N LEU A 114 0.00 -2.88 3.96
CA LEU A 114 0.57 -1.58 3.67
C LEU A 114 0.57 -1.40 2.15
N VAL A 115 -0.13 -0.38 1.65
CA VAL A 115 -0.18 -0.07 0.22
C VAL A 115 0.71 1.15 -0.05
N THR A 116 1.58 1.01 -1.05
CA THR A 116 2.56 2.03 -1.40
C THR A 116 2.36 2.50 -2.85
N PRO A 117 2.23 3.82 -3.07
CA PRO A 117 2.10 4.42 -4.40
C PRO A 117 3.45 4.48 -5.14
N MET A 118 3.42 4.98 -6.38
CA MET A 118 4.59 5.20 -7.24
C MET A 118 5.44 3.94 -7.51
N GLY A 119 4.81 2.77 -7.52
CA GLY A 119 5.46 1.53 -7.94
C GLY A 119 5.57 1.44 -9.46
N GLN A 120 6.65 0.82 -9.92
CA GLN A 120 6.89 0.45 -11.30
C GLN A 120 7.25 -1.04 -11.35
N PHE A 121 6.71 -1.75 -12.34
CA PHE A 121 6.99 -3.15 -12.59
C PHE A 121 7.34 -3.34 -14.06
N TYR A 122 8.35 -4.18 -14.31
CA TYR A 122 8.73 -4.58 -15.66
C TYR A 122 8.23 -6.01 -15.84
N ALA A 123 7.24 -6.19 -16.71
CA ALA A 123 6.83 -7.53 -17.12
C ALA A 123 8.03 -8.17 -17.82
N THR A 124 8.63 -9.19 -17.20
CA THR A 124 9.57 -10.08 -17.87
C THR A 124 8.77 -10.89 -18.87
N SER A 125 8.79 -10.50 -20.14
CA SER A 125 8.34 -11.40 -21.20
C SER A 125 9.23 -12.64 -21.16
N GLY A 126 8.64 -13.79 -20.84
CA GLY A 126 9.28 -15.08 -21.14
C GLY A 126 9.51 -15.21 -22.65
N PRO A 127 10.39 -16.12 -23.10
CA PRO A 127 10.64 -16.32 -24.51
C PRO A 127 9.31 -16.66 -25.21
N SER A 128 8.88 -15.80 -26.12
CA SER A 128 7.69 -15.99 -26.94
C SER A 128 7.87 -17.22 -27.84
N SER A 129 7.26 -18.35 -27.47
CA SER A 129 7.03 -19.46 -28.40
C SER A 129 5.83 -19.14 -29.28
N ALA A 130 6.11 -19.01 -30.58
CA ALA A 130 5.23 -18.60 -31.65
C ALA A 130 3.94 -19.45 -31.83
N SER A 131 2.94 -18.86 -32.47
CA SER A 131 2.17 -19.57 -33.49
C SER A 131 1.94 -18.68 -34.72
N SER A 132 2.00 -19.33 -35.87
CA SER A 132 2.31 -18.85 -37.21
C SER A 132 1.09 -18.66 -38.11
N SER A 133 1.14 -17.73 -39.07
CA SER A 133 0.68 -17.91 -40.47
C SER A 133 1.10 -16.69 -41.32
N SER A 134 2.21 -16.79 -42.07
CA SER A 134 2.32 -16.99 -43.53
C SER A 134 2.11 -15.74 -44.42
N SER A 135 3.19 -15.15 -44.96
CA SER A 135 3.54 -15.14 -46.40
C SER A 135 4.60 -14.09 -46.79
N ALA A 136 5.77 -14.59 -47.21
CA ALA A 136 6.80 -14.11 -48.18
C ALA A 136 7.33 -12.64 -48.21
N PRO A 137 8.59 -12.42 -48.70
CA PRO A 137 9.49 -11.38 -48.20
C PRO A 137 9.78 -10.22 -49.19
N MET A 138 10.14 -9.04 -48.66
CA MET A 138 10.93 -8.02 -49.36
C MET A 138 11.93 -7.35 -48.39
N PRO A 139 13.13 -6.94 -48.88
CA PRO A 139 14.21 -6.43 -48.04
C PRO A 139 14.22 -4.90 -47.91
N ASP A 140 15.05 -4.45 -46.97
CA ASP A 140 15.68 -3.13 -46.82
C ASP A 140 15.05 -2.10 -45.86
N ASP A 141 15.84 -1.87 -44.80
CA ASP A 141 16.02 -0.67 -43.98
C ASP A 141 14.84 -0.14 -43.15
N LYS A 142 14.56 -0.84 -42.05
CA LYS A 142 14.20 -0.18 -40.79
C LYS A 142 14.93 -0.84 -39.64
N GLU A 143 15.75 -0.06 -38.94
CA GLU A 143 16.38 -0.42 -37.66
C GLU A 143 15.36 -1.14 -36.77
N ASN A 144 15.61 -2.42 -36.54
CA ASN A 144 14.86 -3.25 -35.63
C ASN A 144 15.28 -2.87 -34.20
N VAL A 145 14.88 -1.69 -33.73
CA VAL A 145 14.94 -1.33 -32.32
C VAL A 145 13.89 -2.18 -31.64
N ALA A 146 14.31 -3.27 -30.99
CA ALA A 146 13.45 -4.07 -30.13
C ALA A 146 12.65 -3.14 -29.21
N PRO A 147 11.34 -3.36 -28.99
CA PRO A 147 10.55 -2.49 -28.14
C PRO A 147 11.18 -2.49 -26.75
N GLU A 148 11.82 -1.38 -26.40
CA GLU A 148 12.32 -1.15 -25.05
C GLU A 148 11.12 -1.31 -24.10
N HIS A 149 11.09 -2.38 -23.31
CA HIS A 149 9.93 -2.73 -22.49
C HIS A 149 9.64 -1.61 -21.49
N LEU A 150 8.65 -0.77 -21.80
CA LEU A 150 8.29 0.36 -20.96
C LEU A 150 7.74 -0.14 -19.62
N PRO A 151 8.24 0.37 -18.47
CA PRO A 151 7.73 -0.04 -17.16
C PRO A 151 6.25 0.30 -17.02
N SER A 152 5.48 -0.64 -16.46
CA SER A 152 4.08 -0.42 -16.11
C SER A 152 3.97 0.11 -14.68
N ASN A 153 3.12 1.11 -14.46
CA ASN A 153 2.89 1.65 -13.13
C ASN A 153 2.02 0.71 -12.30
N CYS A 154 2.37 0.52 -11.03
CA CYS A 154 1.56 -0.27 -10.10
C CYS A 154 1.63 0.25 -8.66
N LEU A 155 0.72 -0.24 -7.82
CA LEU A 155 0.83 -0.12 -6.36
C LEU A 155 1.42 -1.39 -5.82
N TYR A 156 2.39 -1.26 -4.91
CA TYR A 156 2.87 -2.41 -4.16
C TYR A 156 2.11 -2.55 -2.85
N VAL A 157 1.58 -3.75 -2.62
CA VAL A 157 0.95 -4.14 -1.36
C VAL A 157 1.90 -5.02 -0.59
N PHE A 158 2.21 -4.65 0.63
CA PHE A 158 3.03 -5.41 1.57
C PHE A 158 2.12 -6.00 2.66
N THR A 159 2.37 -7.25 3.04
CA THR A 159 1.67 -7.85 4.18
C THR A 159 2.46 -7.60 5.46
N ARG A 160 1.76 -7.43 6.58
CA ARG A 160 2.38 -7.18 7.89
C ARG A 160 3.37 -8.27 8.29
N GLY A 161 3.10 -9.52 7.92
CA GLY A 161 3.99 -10.65 8.21
C GLY A 161 5.29 -10.62 7.40
N VAL A 162 5.27 -10.01 6.21
CA VAL A 162 6.41 -10.00 5.28
C VAL A 162 6.54 -8.60 4.66
N LEU A 163 7.24 -7.71 5.38
CA LEU A 163 7.42 -6.31 4.97
C LEU A 163 8.68 -6.08 4.11
N ASN A 164 9.48 -7.12 3.87
CA ASN A 164 10.72 -7.06 3.11
C ASN A 164 10.55 -7.39 1.61
N ARG A 165 9.35 -7.72 1.16
CA ARG A 165 9.00 -7.91 -0.26
C ARG A 165 7.52 -7.62 -0.48
N PRO A 166 7.12 -7.10 -1.65
CA PRO A 166 5.72 -6.92 -1.95
C PRO A 166 5.01 -8.27 -2.09
N ALA A 167 3.79 -8.37 -1.57
CA ALA A 167 2.92 -9.52 -1.75
C ALA A 167 2.13 -9.44 -3.06
N LEU A 168 1.79 -8.23 -3.51
CA LEU A 168 1.00 -7.99 -4.71
C LEU A 168 1.42 -6.68 -5.40
N CYS A 169 1.27 -6.63 -6.73
CA CYS A 169 1.41 -5.43 -7.56
C CYS A 169 0.07 -5.20 -8.27
N LEU A 170 -0.59 -4.08 -7.97
CA LEU A 170 -1.89 -3.71 -8.53
C LEU A 170 -1.70 -2.69 -9.66
N PRO A 171 -2.10 -2.99 -10.90
CA PRO A 171 -1.80 -2.16 -12.07
C PRO A 171 -2.55 -0.82 -12.03
N CYS A 172 -1.85 0.31 -12.16
CA CYS A 172 -2.43 1.67 -12.00
C CYS A 172 -2.70 2.42 -13.30
N GLY A 173 -2.72 1.71 -14.43
CA GLY A 173 -2.85 2.33 -15.74
C GLY A 173 -1.58 3.10 -16.17
N PRO A 174 -1.70 4.04 -17.12
CA PRO A 174 -0.56 4.67 -17.77
C PRO A 174 0.13 5.74 -16.90
N LYS A 175 -0.57 6.29 -15.90
CA LYS A 175 -0.03 7.29 -14.98
C LYS A 175 0.28 6.69 -13.61
N PRO A 176 1.33 7.15 -12.93
CA PRO A 176 1.66 6.62 -11.61
C PRO A 176 0.67 7.06 -10.54
N ALA A 177 0.46 6.18 -9.56
CA ALA A 177 -0.31 6.47 -8.35
C ALA A 177 0.45 7.43 -7.42
N VAL A 178 -0.23 8.46 -6.92
CA VAL A 178 0.27 9.50 -6.00
C VAL A 178 -0.15 9.23 -4.56
N ALA A 179 -1.44 8.90 -4.36
CA ALA A 179 -2.03 8.78 -3.03
C ALA A 179 -2.96 7.58 -2.93
N VAL A 180 -2.97 6.95 -1.74
CA VAL A 180 -3.83 5.83 -1.41
C VAL A 180 -4.58 6.12 -0.11
N ARG A 181 -5.88 5.83 -0.08
CA ARG A 181 -6.72 5.96 1.11
C ARG A 181 -7.75 4.85 1.21
N PHE A 182 -7.75 4.16 2.34
CA PHE A 182 -8.78 3.20 2.68
C PHE A 182 -10.08 3.91 3.08
N SER A 183 -11.20 3.37 2.61
CA SER A 183 -12.53 3.74 3.11
C SER A 183 -12.61 3.36 4.59
N PRO A 184 -13.20 4.19 5.47
CA PRO A 184 -13.31 3.89 6.90
C PRO A 184 -14.32 2.79 7.22
N GLN A 185 -15.06 2.30 6.22
CA GLN A 185 -16.03 1.22 6.38
C GLN A 185 -15.43 -0.13 5.98
N LEU A 186 -15.83 -1.17 6.70
CA LEU A 186 -15.63 -2.56 6.29
C LEU A 186 -16.89 -3.04 5.59
N TYR A 187 -16.73 -3.86 4.56
CA TYR A 187 -17.84 -4.40 3.78
C TYR A 187 -17.89 -5.92 3.92
N LYS A 188 -19.08 -6.49 3.75
CA LYS A 188 -19.23 -7.94 3.64
C LYS A 188 -18.60 -8.44 2.34
N LEU A 189 -18.12 -9.69 2.37
CA LEU A 189 -17.61 -10.36 1.19
C LEU A 189 -18.73 -10.49 0.15
N ARG A 190 -18.45 -10.14 -1.11
CA ARG A 190 -19.37 -10.43 -2.20
C ARG A 190 -19.33 -11.93 -2.53
N PRO A 191 -20.47 -12.55 -2.85
CA PRO A 191 -20.50 -13.92 -3.34
C PRO A 191 -19.91 -13.94 -4.76
N THR A 192 -18.60 -14.16 -4.86
CA THR A 192 -17.90 -14.30 -6.13
C THR A 192 -17.38 -15.73 -6.27
N GLU A 193 -17.39 -16.27 -7.48
CA GLU A 193 -16.84 -17.60 -7.79
C GLU A 193 -15.31 -17.66 -7.68
N THR A 194 -14.64 -16.51 -7.58
CA THR A 194 -13.19 -16.41 -7.50
C THR A 194 -12.68 -16.47 -6.07
N THR A 195 -11.54 -17.13 -5.88
CA THR A 195 -10.84 -17.09 -4.60
C THR A 195 -10.38 -15.65 -4.30
N PRO A 196 -10.64 -15.12 -3.10
CA PRO A 196 -10.28 -13.75 -2.79
C PRO A 196 -8.76 -13.59 -2.77
N THR A 197 -8.29 -12.44 -3.27
CA THR A 197 -6.86 -12.11 -3.37
C THR A 197 -6.18 -12.13 -2.00
N PHE A 198 -6.88 -11.66 -0.97
CA PHE A 198 -6.48 -11.81 0.43
C PHE A 198 -7.48 -12.71 1.16
N LYS A 199 -6.98 -13.66 1.95
CA LYS A 199 -7.80 -14.53 2.81
C LYS A 199 -8.28 -13.76 4.04
N LEU A 200 -9.18 -12.81 3.83
CA LEU A 200 -9.84 -12.02 4.87
C LEU A 200 -11.32 -12.36 4.90
N ASP A 201 -11.91 -12.40 6.09
CA ASP A 201 -13.34 -12.69 6.29
C ASP A 201 -14.25 -11.50 5.94
N TYR A 202 -13.64 -10.36 5.63
CA TYR A 202 -14.30 -9.11 5.27
C TYR A 202 -13.56 -8.44 4.12
N ARG A 203 -14.22 -7.42 3.58
CA ARG A 203 -13.81 -6.69 2.38
C ARG A 203 -13.43 -5.26 2.75
N MET A 204 -12.30 -4.78 2.27
CA MET A 204 -11.91 -3.37 2.40
C MET A 204 -11.86 -2.72 1.03
N VAL A 205 -12.43 -1.52 0.93
CA VAL A 205 -12.37 -0.69 -0.27
C VAL A 205 -11.36 0.43 -0.04
N PHE A 206 -10.56 0.73 -1.05
CA PHE A 206 -9.62 1.84 -1.00
C PHE A 206 -9.55 2.56 -2.33
N ALA A 207 -9.41 3.88 -2.27
CA ALA A 207 -9.21 4.73 -3.43
C ALA A 207 -7.72 5.00 -3.64
N VAL A 208 -7.36 5.12 -4.91
CA VAL A 208 -6.02 5.42 -5.39
C VAL A 208 -6.14 6.60 -6.34
N ALA A 209 -5.44 7.69 -6.04
CA ALA A 209 -5.30 8.80 -6.96
C ALA A 209 -4.03 8.60 -7.77
N THR A 210 -4.18 8.55 -9.09
CA THR A 210 -3.08 8.69 -10.05
C THR A 210 -2.91 10.16 -10.41
N PHE A 211 -1.97 10.49 -11.29
CA PHE A 211 -1.87 11.87 -11.75
C PHE A 211 -3.13 12.40 -12.46
N ASP A 212 -3.91 11.59 -13.15
CA ASP A 212 -5.04 12.07 -13.96
C ASP A 212 -6.39 11.49 -13.56
N SER A 213 -6.39 10.44 -12.74
CA SER A 213 -7.56 9.62 -12.50
C SER A 213 -7.61 9.07 -11.10
N VAL A 214 -8.80 8.64 -10.69
CA VAL A 214 -9.04 7.98 -9.41
C VAL A 214 -9.53 6.57 -9.68
N LEU A 215 -8.84 5.60 -9.09
CA LEU A 215 -9.15 4.18 -9.15
C LEU A 215 -9.67 3.73 -7.80
N VAL A 216 -10.74 2.95 -7.76
CA VAL A 216 -11.22 2.33 -6.53
C VAL A 216 -10.94 0.84 -6.58
N TYR A 217 -10.22 0.34 -5.60
CA TYR A 217 -9.84 -1.07 -5.45
C TYR A 217 -10.50 -1.69 -4.23
N ASP A 218 -10.39 -3.01 -4.22
CA ASP A 218 -10.94 -3.90 -3.22
C ASP A 218 -9.86 -4.91 -2.81
N THR A 219 -9.96 -5.47 -1.61
CA THR A 219 -9.14 -6.59 -1.15
C THR A 219 -9.58 -7.96 -1.69
N GLN A 220 -10.80 -8.10 -2.22
CA GLN A 220 -11.20 -9.38 -2.85
C GLN A 220 -10.60 -9.55 -4.25
N HIS A 221 -10.55 -8.48 -5.05
CA HIS A 221 -10.21 -8.55 -6.48
C HIS A 221 -8.89 -7.83 -6.80
N GLY A 222 -8.15 -8.36 -7.78
CA GLY A 222 -6.88 -7.76 -8.25
C GLY A 222 -7.04 -6.65 -9.29
N TYR A 223 -8.27 -6.30 -9.67
CA TYR A 223 -8.61 -5.27 -10.66
C TYR A 223 -9.40 -4.13 -10.00
N PRO A 224 -9.34 -2.89 -10.53
CA PRO A 224 -10.11 -1.79 -9.98
C PRO A 224 -11.61 -2.01 -10.19
N LEU A 225 -12.41 -1.71 -9.17
CA LEU A 225 -13.88 -1.70 -9.25
C LEU A 225 -14.37 -0.60 -10.19
N CYS A 226 -13.76 0.57 -10.13
CA CYS A 226 -14.07 1.68 -11.01
C CYS A 226 -12.83 2.51 -11.34
N HIS A 227 -12.87 3.15 -12.50
CA HIS A 227 -11.85 4.07 -12.99
C HIS A 227 -12.52 5.37 -13.39
N ILE A 228 -12.19 6.44 -12.67
CA ILE A 228 -12.80 7.76 -12.81
C ILE A 228 -11.74 8.69 -13.39
N THR A 229 -11.95 9.16 -14.61
CA THR A 229 -11.01 10.02 -15.36
C THR A 229 -11.59 11.40 -15.60
N GLY A 230 -10.74 12.37 -15.98
CA GLY A 230 -11.21 13.69 -16.40
C GLY A 230 -11.79 14.55 -15.28
N LEU A 231 -11.40 14.28 -14.02
CA LEU A 231 -11.87 15.05 -12.86
C LEU A 231 -11.28 16.47 -12.83
N HIS A 232 -9.98 16.59 -13.07
CA HIS A 232 -9.24 17.84 -12.98
C HIS A 232 -8.30 17.99 -14.18
N TYR A 233 -7.92 19.23 -14.51
CA TYR A 233 -6.98 19.51 -15.61
C TYR A 233 -5.53 19.29 -15.18
N ALA A 234 -5.26 19.43 -13.89
CA ALA A 234 -3.95 19.21 -13.30
C ALA A 234 -3.91 17.92 -12.45
N SER A 235 -2.75 17.66 -11.83
CA SER A 235 -2.53 16.40 -11.16
C SER A 235 -3.19 16.29 -9.80
N GLN A 236 -3.71 15.10 -9.49
CA GLN A 236 -4.33 14.81 -8.20
C GLN A 236 -3.30 14.79 -7.06
N THR A 237 -3.63 15.38 -5.92
CA THR A 237 -2.70 15.60 -4.79
C THR A 237 -2.98 14.76 -3.56
N ASP A 238 -4.26 14.59 -3.20
CA ASP A 238 -4.70 13.79 -2.07
C ASP A 238 -6.16 13.36 -2.22
N LEU A 239 -6.53 12.35 -1.43
CA LEU A 239 -7.86 11.79 -1.31
C LEU A 239 -8.29 11.84 0.15
N SER A 240 -9.60 11.93 0.40
CA SER A 240 -10.16 11.74 1.74
C SER A 240 -11.56 11.15 1.65
N TRP A 241 -11.79 10.05 2.35
CA TRP A 241 -13.12 9.44 2.46
C TRP A 241 -13.92 10.12 3.56
N ALA A 242 -15.22 10.29 3.33
CA ALA A 242 -16.18 10.60 4.39
C ALA A 242 -16.29 9.41 5.35
N SER A 243 -16.70 9.69 6.59
CA SER A 243 -16.81 8.69 7.66
C SER A 243 -17.80 7.57 7.36
N ASP A 244 -18.81 7.83 6.54
CA ASP A 244 -19.80 6.87 6.06
C ASP A 244 -19.30 5.98 4.91
N GLY A 245 -18.15 6.31 4.30
CA GLY A 245 -17.61 5.62 3.14
C GLY A 245 -18.37 5.86 1.83
N GLN A 246 -19.40 6.71 1.81
CA GLN A 246 -20.22 6.98 0.61
C GLN A 246 -19.75 8.18 -0.19
N MET A 247 -18.93 9.05 0.40
CA MET A 247 -18.33 10.17 -0.31
C MET A 247 -16.81 10.11 -0.30
N LEU A 248 -16.20 10.48 -1.42
CA LEU A 248 -14.77 10.62 -1.60
C LEU A 248 -14.45 12.01 -2.11
N ALA A 249 -13.67 12.77 -1.35
CA ALA A 249 -13.13 14.06 -1.78
C ALA A 249 -11.76 13.86 -2.45
N VAL A 250 -11.54 14.56 -3.55
CA VAL A 250 -10.33 14.53 -4.37
C VAL A 250 -9.83 15.95 -4.54
N THR A 251 -8.53 16.17 -4.31
CA THR A 251 -7.89 17.49 -4.49
C THR A 251 -6.88 17.45 -5.61
N SER A 252 -6.67 18.58 -6.28
CA SER A 252 -5.69 18.72 -7.36
C SER A 252 -4.84 19.97 -7.22
N THR A 253 -3.72 19.96 -7.94
CA THR A 253 -2.76 21.07 -8.05
C THR A 253 -3.31 22.30 -8.75
N ASP A 254 -4.43 22.19 -9.47
CA ASP A 254 -5.17 23.33 -10.05
C ASP A 254 -6.01 24.11 -9.02
N GLY A 255 -6.05 23.65 -7.77
CA GLY A 255 -6.76 24.32 -6.67
C GLY A 255 -8.21 23.92 -6.52
N TYR A 256 -8.70 22.95 -7.29
CA TYR A 256 -10.07 22.43 -7.18
C TYR A 256 -10.16 21.22 -6.24
N CYS A 257 -11.34 21.07 -5.66
CA CYS A 257 -11.75 19.91 -4.88
C CYS A 257 -13.04 19.34 -5.48
N THR A 258 -13.02 18.06 -5.85
CA THR A 258 -14.17 17.34 -6.40
C THR A 258 -14.65 16.30 -5.40
N PHE A 259 -15.96 16.17 -5.26
CA PHE A 259 -16.61 15.17 -4.43
C PHE A 259 -17.27 14.11 -5.30
N ILE A 260 -16.97 12.85 -5.00
CA ILE A 260 -17.51 11.68 -5.68
C ILE A 260 -18.45 11.00 -4.69
N SER A 261 -19.73 10.89 -5.04
CA SER A 261 -20.74 10.20 -4.24
C SER A 261 -21.02 8.81 -4.81
N PHE A 262 -21.02 7.81 -3.95
CA PHE A 262 -21.40 6.44 -4.27
C PHE A 262 -22.80 6.14 -3.74
N ALA A 263 -23.56 5.32 -4.45
CA ALA A 263 -24.83 4.82 -3.92
C ALA A 263 -24.60 3.87 -2.74
N ALA A 264 -25.60 3.72 -1.86
CA ALA A 264 -25.47 3.00 -0.59
C ALA A 264 -25.07 1.52 -0.77
N ASP A 265 -25.37 0.91 -1.91
CA ASP A 265 -25.11 -0.47 -2.28
C ASP A 265 -24.00 -0.64 -3.33
N GLU A 266 -23.53 0.45 -3.94
CA GLU A 266 -22.56 0.43 -5.04
C GLU A 266 -21.21 -0.15 -4.60
N LEU A 267 -20.72 0.26 -3.44
CA LEU A 267 -19.50 -0.26 -2.83
C LEU A 267 -19.72 -1.56 -2.04
N GLY A 268 -20.97 -2.02 -1.89
CA GLY A 268 -21.36 -3.23 -1.16
C GLY A 268 -21.98 -2.94 0.20
N GLU A 269 -22.37 -4.00 0.91
CA GLU A 269 -23.04 -3.87 2.20
C GLU A 269 -22.03 -3.62 3.34
N PRO A 270 -22.13 -2.51 4.08
CA PRO A 270 -21.24 -2.23 5.20
C PRO A 270 -21.50 -3.19 6.38
N ILE A 271 -20.43 -3.57 7.07
CA ILE A 271 -20.51 -4.36 8.31
C ILE A 271 -20.98 -3.44 9.45
N PRO A 272 -21.93 -3.88 10.30
CA PRO A 272 -22.35 -3.13 11.48
C PRO A 272 -21.18 -2.70 12.38
N SER A 273 -21.32 -1.54 13.02
CA SER A 273 -20.24 -0.90 13.78
C SER A 273 -19.73 -1.74 14.96
N CYS A 274 -20.60 -2.55 15.58
CA CYS A 274 -20.24 -3.45 16.69
C CYS A 274 -19.25 -4.53 16.28
N ASP A 275 -19.49 -5.16 15.14
CA ASP A 275 -18.67 -6.27 14.63
C ASP A 275 -17.37 -5.73 14.02
N ARG A 276 -17.44 -4.56 13.39
CA ARG A 276 -16.28 -3.85 12.84
C ARG A 276 -15.19 -3.62 13.90
N ALA A 277 -15.56 -3.19 15.10
CA ALA A 277 -14.58 -2.93 16.16
C ALA A 277 -13.79 -4.18 16.57
N GLN A 278 -14.46 -5.33 16.62
CA GLN A 278 -13.84 -6.62 16.94
C GLN A 278 -12.90 -7.09 15.82
N LEU A 279 -13.27 -6.87 14.56
CA LEU A 279 -12.45 -7.23 13.40
C LEU A 279 -11.19 -6.37 13.29
N LEU A 280 -11.28 -5.07 13.58
CA LEU A 280 -10.14 -4.15 13.53
C LEU A 280 -9.19 -4.31 14.72
N ASN A 281 -9.73 -4.64 15.89
CA ASN A 281 -8.98 -4.92 17.11
C ASN A 281 -9.30 -6.33 17.61
N PRO A 282 -8.76 -7.38 16.97
CA PRO A 282 -8.97 -8.72 17.47
C PRO A 282 -8.43 -8.77 18.91
N PRO A 283 -9.20 -9.32 19.87
CA PRO A 283 -8.75 -9.43 21.25
C PRO A 283 -7.38 -10.10 21.27
N ALA A 284 -6.47 -9.57 22.08
CA ALA A 284 -5.18 -10.22 22.29
C ALA A 284 -5.49 -11.64 22.78
N VAL A 285 -5.25 -12.64 21.94
CA VAL A 285 -5.30 -14.04 22.37
C VAL A 285 -4.32 -14.11 23.53
N LEU A 286 -4.85 -14.31 24.74
CA LEU A 286 -4.04 -14.54 25.92
C LEU A 286 -3.24 -15.83 25.63
N PRO A 287 -1.91 -15.81 25.87
CA PRO A 287 -1.05 -16.97 25.62
C PRO A 287 -1.46 -18.19 26.44
#